data_AF-A0A2V5QI61-F1
#
_entry.id   AF-A0A2V5QI61-F1
#
_cell.length_a   1.000
_cell.length_b   1.000
_cell.length_c   1.000
_cell.angle_alpha   90.00
_cell.angle_beta   90.00
_cell.angle_gamma   90.00
#
_symmetry.space_group_name_H-M   'P 1'
#
loop_
_entity.id
_entity.type
_entity.pdbx_description
1 polymer ?
#
loop_
_entity_poly.entity_id
_entity_poly.type
_entity_poly.pdbx_seq_one_letter_code
_entity_poly.pdbx_strand_id
1 'polypeptide(L)'
;MKLFQVGAIIVCAVFVWGVNIGFGQAPETAENHGVRVTVSISTDGSRTVYKFDDAQHKAVATITDQDGKLRQTIRYELDDAGRFTSGQIFGPDGRLRFNSQYNYDSVGRLQEETQSAEDGSLLHKIVYSYDQNGKRTGYSIFDASGKLLGRTTPLITGP
;
A
#
# COMPACT_ATOMS: atom_id res chain seq x y z
N MET A 1 11.69 17.30 -30.32
CA MET A 1 10.50 17.14 -29.44
C MET A 1 10.26 15.66 -29.21
N LYS A 2 10.56 15.16 -28.02
CA LYS A 2 10.14 13.87 -27.46
C LYS A 2 10.51 13.92 -25.98
N LEU A 3 9.57 14.42 -25.16
CA LEU A 3 9.68 14.30 -23.71
C LEU A 3 9.50 12.83 -23.37
N PHE A 4 10.59 12.17 -22.99
CA PHE A 4 10.50 10.93 -22.23
C PHE A 4 9.96 11.31 -20.85
N GLN A 5 8.64 11.22 -20.67
CA GLN A 5 8.08 11.11 -19.33
C GLN A 5 8.48 9.73 -18.79
N VAL A 6 9.64 9.68 -18.12
CA VAL A 6 9.89 8.65 -17.11
C VAL A 6 9.11 9.09 -15.87
N GLY A 7 7.77 9.03 -15.97
CA GLY A 7 6.92 9.11 -14.81
C GLY A 7 7.06 7.79 -14.08
N ALA A 8 8.03 7.70 -13.17
CA ALA A 8 7.99 6.68 -12.13
C ALA A 8 6.64 6.87 -11.43
N ILE A 9 5.67 6.03 -11.77
CA ILE A 9 4.42 5.93 -11.03
C ILE A 9 4.88 5.44 -9.66
N ILE A 10 5.05 6.36 -8.72
CA ILE A 10 5.32 6.03 -7.32
C ILE A 10 4.00 5.45 -6.81
N VAL A 11 3.86 4.14 -6.99
CA VAL A 11 2.70 3.39 -6.52
C VAL A 11 2.89 3.25 -5.01
N CYS A 12 2.11 4.02 -4.24
CA CYS A 12 1.88 3.70 -2.83
C CYS A 12 1.33 2.27 -2.79
N ALA A 13 2.08 1.33 -2.24
CA ALA A 13 1.71 -0.09 -2.27
C ALA A 13 0.47 -0.37 -1.42
N VAL A 14 0.15 0.52 -0.48
CA VAL A 14 -1.07 0.46 0.34
C VAL A 14 -2.14 1.41 -0.22
N PHE A 15 -2.78 1.00 -1.32
CA PHE A 15 -4.07 1.57 -1.73
C PHE A 15 -5.19 0.99 -0.86
N VAL A 16 -5.26 1.43 0.40
CA VAL A 16 -6.52 1.40 1.16
C VAL A 16 -7.23 2.71 0.85
N TRP A 17 -7.95 2.76 -0.29
CA TRP A 17 -8.94 3.80 -0.54
C TRP A 17 -10.21 3.42 0.21
N GLY A 18 -10.58 4.22 1.20
CA GLY A 18 -11.97 4.47 1.56
C GLY A 18 -12.83 3.33 2.10
N VAL A 19 -12.33 2.11 2.25
CA VAL A 19 -13.01 1.12 3.10
C VAL A 19 -12.50 1.37 4.51
N ASN A 20 -13.38 1.91 5.35
CA ASN A 20 -13.34 1.64 6.78
C ASN A 20 -13.34 0.11 6.92
N ILE A 21 -12.17 -0.53 6.85
CA ILE A 21 -11.98 -1.80 7.53
C ILE A 21 -11.84 -1.37 8.98
N GLY A 22 -12.99 -1.11 9.60
CA GLY A 22 -13.06 -1.00 11.04
C GLY A 22 -12.48 -2.30 11.58
N PHE A 23 -11.32 -2.22 12.22
CA PHE A 23 -10.88 -3.22 13.18
C PHE A 23 -11.83 -3.12 14.38
N GLY A 24 -13.01 -3.67 14.19
CA GLY A 24 -14.11 -3.67 15.14
C GLY A 24 -14.92 -4.92 14.87
N GLN A 25 -14.31 -6.09 15.08
CA GLN A 25 -15.07 -7.28 15.37
C GLN A 25 -14.80 -7.67 16.83
N ALA A 26 -15.90 -7.74 17.58
CA ALA A 26 -16.01 -8.50 18.81
C ALA A 26 -15.48 -9.94 18.59
N PRO A 27 -15.02 -10.62 19.64
CA PRO A 27 -14.25 -11.85 19.50
C PRO A 27 -15.19 -12.99 19.09
N GLU A 28 -15.31 -13.24 17.78
CA GLU A 28 -15.84 -14.49 17.29
C GLU A 28 -14.67 -15.43 17.03
N THR A 29 -14.47 -16.28 18.02
CA THR A 29 -13.57 -17.43 17.98
C THR A 29 -14.02 -18.36 16.86
N ALA A 30 -13.40 -18.23 15.70
CA ALA A 30 -13.40 -19.26 14.67
C ALA A 30 -12.00 -19.32 14.08
N GLU A 31 -11.27 -20.37 14.48
CA GLU A 31 -10.02 -20.83 13.88
C GLU A 31 -10.25 -21.13 12.39
N ASN A 32 -10.36 -20.09 11.57
CA ASN A 32 -10.46 -20.21 10.13
C ASN A 32 -9.04 -20.17 9.59
N HIS A 33 -8.35 -21.31 9.65
CA HIS A 33 -7.04 -21.53 9.01
C HIS A 33 -7.18 -21.62 7.48
N GLY A 34 -8.15 -20.89 6.92
CA GLY A 34 -8.53 -20.90 5.52
C GLY A 34 -7.97 -19.67 4.81
N VAL A 35 -7.55 -19.86 3.57
CA VAL A 35 -7.10 -18.75 2.72
C VAL A 35 -8.27 -17.77 2.54
N ARG A 36 -8.17 -16.58 3.13
CA ARG A 36 -9.17 -15.52 2.99
C ARG A 36 -8.90 -14.75 1.70
N VAL A 37 -9.93 -14.51 0.90
CA VAL A 37 -9.81 -13.76 -0.36
C VAL A 37 -10.69 -12.51 -0.31
N THR A 38 -10.12 -11.35 -0.61
CA THR A 38 -10.83 -10.07 -0.65
C THR A 38 -10.60 -9.39 -1.99
N VAL A 39 -11.63 -8.73 -2.52
CA VAL A 39 -11.57 -8.03 -3.80
C VAL A 39 -11.94 -6.57 -3.58
N SER A 40 -11.12 -5.67 -4.13
CA SER A 40 -11.40 -4.24 -4.19
C SER A 40 -11.41 -3.78 -5.65
N ILE A 41 -12.33 -2.89 -6.00
CA ILE A 41 -12.44 -2.28 -7.32
C ILE A 41 -12.28 -0.78 -7.13
N SER A 42 -11.30 -0.22 -7.81
CA SER A 42 -11.02 1.22 -7.80
C SER A 42 -11.97 1.96 -8.74
N THR A 43 -12.08 3.28 -8.60
CA THR A 43 -12.93 4.12 -9.47
C THR A 43 -12.44 4.17 -10.92
N ASP A 44 -11.14 3.93 -11.15
CA ASP A 44 -10.55 3.72 -12.48
C ASP A 44 -10.83 2.30 -13.03
N GLY A 45 -11.70 1.53 -12.38
CA GLY A 45 -12.07 0.14 -12.66
C GLY A 45 -10.94 -0.88 -12.57
N SER A 46 -9.75 -0.50 -12.11
CA SER A 46 -8.72 -1.47 -11.75
C SER A 46 -9.21 -2.34 -10.59
N ARG A 47 -8.80 -3.60 -10.59
CA ARG A 47 -9.21 -4.58 -9.60
C ARG A 47 -8.00 -5.07 -8.82
N THR A 48 -8.14 -5.11 -7.50
CA THR A 48 -7.15 -5.71 -6.61
C THR A 48 -7.75 -6.93 -5.92
N VAL A 49 -7.08 -8.07 -6.02
CA VAL A 49 -7.44 -9.31 -5.34
C VAL A 49 -6.38 -9.63 -4.30
N TYR A 50 -6.78 -9.62 -3.03
CA TYR A 50 -5.96 -10.03 -1.90
C TYR A 50 -6.25 -11.48 -1.56
N LYS A 51 -5.19 -12.28 -1.36
CA LYS A 51 -5.25 -13.63 -0.80
C LYS A 51 -4.41 -13.63 0.47
N PHE A 52 -5.02 -13.91 1.61
CA PHE A 52 -4.37 -13.96 2.91
C PHE A 52 -4.14 -15.41 3.31
N ASP A 53 -2.94 -15.68 3.79
CA ASP A 53 -2.56 -16.88 4.51
C ASP A 53 -2.30 -16.45 5.96
N ASP A 54 -3.38 -16.42 6.75
CA ASP A 54 -3.34 -15.95 8.13
C ASP A 54 -2.46 -16.86 9.01
N ALA A 55 -2.28 -18.15 8.64
CA ALA A 55 -1.41 -19.09 9.36
C ALA A 55 0.08 -18.83 9.12
N GLN A 56 0.45 -18.27 7.96
CA GLN A 56 1.83 -17.92 7.63
C GLN A 56 2.15 -16.44 7.82
N HIS A 57 1.19 -15.63 8.30
CA HIS A 57 1.29 -14.17 8.34
C HIS A 57 1.67 -13.57 6.97
N LYS A 58 1.04 -14.06 5.90
CA LYS A 58 1.36 -13.64 4.52
C LYS A 58 0.13 -13.22 3.75
N ALA A 59 0.31 -12.33 2.79
CA ALA A 59 -0.73 -12.01 1.83
C ALA A 59 -0.16 -11.76 0.44
N VAL A 60 -0.97 -12.00 -0.58
CA VAL A 60 -0.64 -11.67 -1.97
C VAL A 60 -1.73 -10.79 -2.54
N ALA A 61 -1.37 -9.60 -3.01
CA ALA A 61 -2.26 -8.75 -3.81
C ALA A 61 -1.92 -8.91 -5.29
N THR A 62 -2.95 -9.12 -6.10
CA THR A 62 -2.87 -9.10 -7.56
C THR A 62 -3.69 -7.93 -8.08
N ILE A 63 -3.05 -7.02 -8.79
CA ILE A 63 -3.65 -5.80 -9.30
C ILE A 63 -3.76 -5.94 -10.82
N THR A 64 -4.98 -5.85 -11.35
CA THR A 64 -5.27 -5.86 -12.78
C THR A 64 -5.92 -4.55 -13.21
N ASP A 65 -5.78 -4.20 -14.49
CA ASP A 65 -6.55 -3.10 -15.07
C ASP A 65 -8.02 -3.46 -15.32
N GLN A 66 -8.77 -2.53 -15.92
CA GLN A 66 -10.18 -2.69 -16.29
C GLN A 66 -10.41 -3.86 -17.26
N ASP A 67 -9.43 -4.13 -18.12
CA ASP A 67 -9.46 -5.20 -19.11
C ASP A 67 -8.99 -6.54 -18.52
N GLY A 68 -8.65 -6.58 -17.22
CA GLY A 68 -8.18 -7.77 -16.51
C GLY A 68 -6.70 -8.10 -16.75
N LYS A 69 -5.95 -7.24 -17.44
CA LYS A 69 -4.52 -7.43 -17.65
C LYS A 69 -3.76 -7.14 -16.35
N LEU A 70 -2.85 -8.04 -16.00
CA LEU A 70 -1.98 -7.88 -14.84
C LEU A 70 -1.19 -6.57 -14.95
N ARG A 71 -1.24 -5.77 -13.88
CA ARG A 71 -0.40 -4.59 -13.68
C ARG A 71 0.71 -4.90 -12.70
N GLN A 72 0.36 -5.47 -11.54
CA GLN A 72 1.30 -5.68 -10.45
C GLN A 72 0.90 -6.88 -9.59
N THR A 73 1.90 -7.50 -8.98
CA THR A 73 1.71 -8.46 -7.89
C THR A 73 2.50 -7.98 -6.70
N ILE A 74 1.91 -8.02 -5.51
CA ILE A 74 2.58 -7.63 -4.26
C ILE A 74 2.52 -8.81 -3.31
N ARG A 75 3.68 -9.19 -2.75
CA ARG A 75 3.77 -10.21 -1.70
C ARG A 75 4.04 -9.50 -0.38
N TYR A 76 3.17 -9.70 0.59
CA TYR A 76 3.23 -9.06 1.88
C TYR A 76 3.61 -10.05 2.98
N GLU A 77 4.34 -9.53 3.95
CA GLU A 77 4.49 -10.12 5.28
C GLU A 77 3.64 -9.30 6.27
N LEU A 78 3.05 -9.98 7.26
CA LEU A 78 2.15 -9.39 8.25
C LEU A 78 2.70 -9.58 9.66
N ASP A 79 2.28 -8.73 10.59
CA ASP A 79 2.52 -8.93 12.03
C ASP A 79 1.44 -9.81 12.67
N ASP A 80 1.59 -10.09 13.97
CA ASP A 80 0.63 -10.87 14.76
C ASP A 80 -0.77 -10.23 14.84
N ALA A 81 -0.87 -8.92 14.59
CA ALA A 81 -2.12 -8.18 14.53
C ALA A 81 -2.73 -8.16 13.11
N GLY A 82 -2.12 -8.85 12.14
CA GLY A 82 -2.58 -8.90 10.75
C GLY A 82 -2.35 -7.59 9.99
N ARG A 83 -1.39 -6.76 10.42
CA ARG A 83 -0.99 -5.53 9.72
C ARG A 83 0.21 -5.82 8.83
N PHE A 84 0.27 -5.19 7.65
CA PHE A 84 1.38 -5.38 6.72
C PHE A 84 2.68 -4.79 7.27
N THR A 85 3.73 -5.57 7.41
CA THR A 85 5.04 -5.09 7.87
C THR A 85 5.96 -4.77 6.71
N SER A 86 5.88 -5.56 5.63
CA SER A 86 6.65 -5.34 4.41
C SER A 86 5.91 -5.84 3.17
N GLY A 87 6.38 -5.41 2.00
CA GLY A 87 5.84 -5.83 0.71
C GLY A 87 6.91 -5.88 -0.37
N GLN A 88 6.90 -6.92 -1.19
CA GLN A 88 7.70 -7.03 -2.41
C GLN A 88 6.82 -6.75 -3.62
N ILE A 89 7.12 -5.70 -4.38
CA ILE A 89 6.29 -5.23 -5.48
C ILE A 89 6.88 -5.72 -6.80
N PHE A 90 6.13 -6.55 -7.51
CA PHE A 90 6.49 -7.10 -8.81
C PHE A 90 5.69 -6.44 -9.93
N GLY A 91 6.34 -6.25 -11.06
CA GLY A 91 5.68 -5.83 -12.30
C GLY A 91 4.88 -6.97 -12.96
N PRO A 92 4.21 -6.69 -14.09
CA PRO A 92 3.45 -7.70 -14.81
C PRO A 92 4.35 -8.73 -15.52
N ASP A 93 5.63 -8.38 -15.67
CA ASP A 93 6.71 -9.24 -16.13
C ASP A 93 7.29 -10.15 -15.02
N GLY A 94 6.76 -10.06 -13.80
CA GLY A 94 7.22 -10.82 -12.64
C GLY A 94 8.55 -10.33 -12.06
N ARG A 95 9.13 -9.25 -12.59
CA ARG A 95 10.37 -8.66 -12.08
C ARG A 95 10.09 -7.79 -10.88
N LEU A 96 10.93 -7.92 -9.85
CA LEU A 96 10.88 -7.07 -8.66
C LEU A 96 11.14 -5.61 -9.08
N ARG A 97 10.32 -4.69 -8.58
CA ARG A 97 10.43 -3.26 -8.82
C ARG A 97 11.08 -2.57 -7.63
N PHE A 98 10.57 -2.87 -6.44
CA PHE A 98 11.07 -2.37 -5.17
C PHE A 98 10.46 -3.18 -4.02
N ASN A 99 11.07 -3.03 -2.85
CA ASN A 99 10.58 -3.51 -1.57
C ASN A 99 10.03 -2.34 -0.77
N SER A 100 8.91 -2.52 -0.07
CA SER A 100 8.32 -1.55 0.84
C SER A 100 8.36 -2.07 2.28
N GLN A 101 8.65 -1.19 3.23
CA GLN A 101 8.49 -1.41 4.66
C GLN A 101 7.47 -0.42 5.22
N TYR A 102 6.60 -0.89 6.11
CA TYR A 102 5.48 -0.12 6.63
C TYR A 102 5.63 0.10 8.13
N ASN A 103 5.59 1.36 8.54
CA ASN A 103 5.68 1.78 9.93
C ASN A 103 4.36 2.39 10.38
N TYR A 104 3.88 1.95 11.53
CA TYR A 104 2.61 2.40 12.11
C TYR A 104 2.86 3.25 13.35
N ASP A 105 1.96 4.20 13.59
CA ASP A 105 1.94 4.96 14.84
C ASP A 105 1.38 4.12 16.00
N SER A 106 1.41 4.69 17.21
CA SER A 106 0.95 4.02 18.43
C SER A 106 -0.54 3.68 18.45
N VAL A 107 -1.34 4.28 17.56
CA VAL A 107 -2.77 3.99 17.41
C VAL A 107 -3.06 3.11 16.19
N GLY A 108 -2.00 2.54 15.57
CA GLY A 108 -2.10 1.56 14.50
C GLY A 108 -2.35 2.13 13.11
N ARG A 109 -2.18 3.44 12.90
CA ARG A 109 -2.31 4.07 11.58
C ARG A 109 -0.97 4.02 10.85
N LEU A 110 -1.01 3.81 9.54
CA LEU A 110 0.20 3.79 8.70
C LEU A 110 0.84 5.18 8.71
N GLN A 111 1.93 5.34 9.45
CA GLN A 111 2.63 6.60 9.57
C GLN A 111 3.56 6.83 8.38
N GLU A 112 4.23 5.75 7.94
CA GLU A 112 5.29 5.84 6.94
C GLU A 112 5.44 4.56 6.13
N GLU A 113 5.80 4.73 4.86
CA GLU A 113 6.27 3.67 3.95
C GLU A 113 7.69 4.02 3.48
N THR A 114 8.62 3.06 3.58
CA THR A 114 9.97 3.17 3.06
C THR A 114 10.16 2.22 1.89
N GLN A 115 10.47 2.75 0.71
CA GLN A 115 10.67 1.99 -0.53
C GLN A 115 12.16 1.88 -0.83
N SER A 116 12.63 0.65 -1.07
CA SER A 116 14.04 0.35 -1.34
C SER A 116 14.17 -0.50 -2.60
N ALA A 117 15.29 -0.38 -3.30
CA ALA A 117 15.65 -1.25 -4.39
C ALA A 117 15.97 -2.67 -3.90
N GLU A 118 16.22 -3.59 -4.84
CA GLU A 118 16.58 -4.98 -4.55
C GLU A 118 17.89 -5.10 -3.76
N ASP A 119 18.82 -4.16 -3.97
CA ASP A 119 20.11 -4.08 -3.25
C ASP A 119 19.98 -3.43 -1.86
N GLY A 120 18.78 -3.04 -1.45
CA GLY A 120 18.50 -2.35 -0.18
C GLY A 120 18.71 -0.83 -0.23
N SER A 121 19.11 -0.26 -1.36
CA SER A 121 19.25 1.19 -1.52
C SER A 121 17.90 1.88 -1.35
N LEU A 122 17.83 2.88 -0.47
CA LEU A 122 16.62 3.69 -0.27
C LEU A 122 16.28 4.43 -1.56
N LEU A 123 15.05 4.26 -2.03
CA LEU A 123 14.50 4.98 -3.18
C LEU A 123 13.66 6.16 -2.71
N HIS A 124 12.65 5.87 -1.89
CA HIS A 124 11.66 6.83 -1.45
C HIS A 124 11.24 6.59 0.00
N LYS A 125 10.92 7.68 0.69
CA LYS A 125 10.24 7.66 1.98
C LYS A 125 8.93 8.42 1.85
N ILE A 126 7.83 7.77 2.18
CA ILE A 126 6.48 8.33 2.07
C ILE A 126 5.92 8.48 3.48
N VAL A 127 5.57 9.71 3.86
CA VAL A 127 5.01 10.03 5.18
C VAL A 127 3.56 10.43 5.01
N TYR A 128 2.66 9.74 5.71
CA TYR A 128 1.22 9.98 5.59
C TYR A 128 0.75 11.05 6.57
N SER A 129 -0.22 11.85 6.14
CA SER A 129 -0.83 12.91 6.95
C SER A 129 -2.28 12.58 7.26
N TYR A 130 -2.71 12.92 8.47
CA TYR A 130 -4.02 12.62 9.02
C TYR A 130 -4.64 13.87 9.66
N ASP A 131 -5.96 13.98 9.63
CA ASP A 131 -6.69 14.97 10.42
C ASP A 131 -6.88 14.53 11.88
N GLN A 132 -7.49 15.39 12.68
CA GLN A 132 -7.77 15.14 14.10
C GLN A 132 -8.70 13.95 14.32
N ASN A 133 -9.51 13.59 13.32
CA ASN A 133 -10.42 12.43 13.37
C ASN A 133 -9.72 11.15 12.88
N GLY A 134 -8.43 11.20 12.57
CA GLY A 134 -7.65 10.07 12.07
C GLY A 134 -7.93 9.71 10.61
N LYS A 135 -8.62 10.58 9.85
CA LYS A 135 -8.80 10.38 8.42
C LYS A 135 -7.54 10.81 7.68
N ARG A 136 -7.05 9.97 6.77
CA ARG A 136 -5.89 10.29 5.93
C ARG A 136 -6.22 11.49 5.02
N THR A 137 -5.45 12.56 5.14
CA THR A 137 -5.62 13.81 4.38
C THR A 137 -4.61 13.95 3.25
N GLY A 138 -3.51 13.20 3.28
CA GLY A 138 -2.47 13.32 2.27
C GLY A 138 -1.23 12.50 2.57
N TYR A 139 -0.16 12.81 1.85
CA TYR A 139 1.17 12.23 2.04
C TYR A 139 2.26 13.15 1.49
N SER A 140 3.49 12.96 1.96
CA SER A 140 4.71 13.61 1.46
C SER A 140 5.71 12.55 1.06
N ILE A 141 6.39 12.73 -0.08
CA ILE A 141 7.38 11.81 -0.63
C ILE A 141 8.74 12.50 -0.57
N PHE A 142 9.72 11.81 0.01
CA PHE A 142 11.10 12.25 0.13
C PHE A 142 12.01 11.28 -0.63
N ASP A 143 13.13 11.78 -1.14
CA ASP A 143 14.21 10.94 -1.66
C ASP A 143 15.14 10.44 -0.54
N ALA A 144 16.16 9.67 -0.93
CA ALA A 144 17.15 9.12 -0.01
C ALA A 144 17.96 10.18 0.77
N SER A 145 18.06 11.41 0.24
CA SER A 145 18.72 12.53 0.91
C SER A 145 17.80 13.27 1.88
N GLY A 146 16.52 12.89 1.96
CA GLY A 146 15.49 13.59 2.74
C GLY A 146 14.92 14.82 2.02
N LYS A 147 15.21 15.03 0.74
CA LYS A 147 14.63 16.12 -0.04
C LYS A 147 13.21 15.75 -0.45
N LEU A 148 12.29 16.70 -0.25
CA LEU A 148 10.89 16.55 -0.66
C LEU A 148 10.79 16.49 -2.19
N LEU A 149 10.26 15.38 -2.70
CA LEU A 149 9.97 15.17 -4.13
C LEU A 149 8.54 15.57 -4.49
N GLY A 150 7.59 15.39 -3.57
CA GLY A 150 6.20 15.72 -3.81
C GLY A 150 5.34 15.60 -2.56
N ARG A 151 4.18 16.22 -2.57
CA ARG A 151 3.18 16.06 -1.52
C ARG A 151 1.77 16.19 -2.08
N THR A 152 0.84 15.50 -1.47
CA THR A 152 -0.60 15.72 -1.63
C THR A 152 -1.13 16.30 -0.33
N THR A 153 -1.73 17.47 -0.40
CA THR A 153 -2.45 18.08 0.71
C THR A 153 -3.95 17.97 0.48
N PRO A 154 -4.78 17.96 1.53
CA PRO A 154 -6.23 18.00 1.34
C PRO A 154 -6.60 19.25 0.53
N LEU A 155 -7.49 19.08 -0.45
CA LEU A 155 -8.14 20.22 -1.11
C LEU A 155 -8.90 20.96 0.00
N ILE A 156 -8.40 22.14 0.36
CA ILE A 156 -9.16 23.07 1.20
C ILE A 156 -10.27 23.58 0.28
N THR A 157 -11.43 22.94 0.32
CA THR A 157 -12.66 23.58 -0.15
C THR A 157 -12.93 24.71 0.83
N GLY A 158 -12.52 25.92 0.44
CA GLY A 158 -12.89 27.15 1.13
C GLY A 158 -14.42 27.34 1.17
N PRO A 159 -14.90 28.24 2.04
CA PRO A 159 -16.27 28.25 2.56
C PRO A 159 -17.37 28.37 1.50
#